data_AF-A0A2N2SGK9-F1
#
_entry.id   AF-A0A2N2SGK9-F1
#
_cell.length_a   1.000
_cell.length_b   1.000
_cell.length_c   1.000
_cell.angle_alpha   90.00
_cell.angle_beta   90.00
_cell.angle_gamma   90.00
#
_symmetry.space_group_name_H-M   'P 1'
#
loop_
_entity.id
_entity.type
_entity.pdbx_description
1 polymer ?
#
loop_
_entity_poly.entity_id
_entity_poly.type
_entity_poly.pdbx_seq_one_letter_code
_entity_poly.pdbx_strand_id
1 'polypeptide(L)'
;MRASQFHLFTLKEAPSDAEVVSQKLMLRAGMIRKVAAGIYNYMPMGLRSIRKVEAIIRDELDRAGAMEVVMPIVQPAELWQETGRWDKMGPEMLRFKDRHDRDFAMQPTSEEVVTDIARQELKSYRQLPKNFYQIQTKFRDERRPRFGVMRGREFVMKDAYSFDRDAEAAGRSYDNMYATYCRIFDRIGLEYRAVAADTGAIGGDRSHEFQVIADTGEDAIVYCPDSDYAANIELAEALALQAVRGEARGALEKTPTPGKATCADVADLLQVGLDTTVKSLVLASDETDDKGEVVKTTVWLLLVRGDHSLNEVKAGKIEGLGSDFRFATEAEIIEHFGCKPGYLGPIGLRKPVRIVADRSVANMADFICGANEEDFH
;
A
#
# COMPACT_ATOMS: atom_id res chain seq x y z
N MET A 1 21.23 37.32 5.19
CA MET A 1 22.54 36.72 4.84
C MET A 1 22.82 37.04 3.39
N ARG A 2 24.02 37.53 3.05
CA ARG A 2 24.37 37.83 1.65
C ARG A 2 24.65 36.54 0.89
N ALA A 3 24.35 36.48 -0.41
CA ALA A 3 24.58 35.29 -1.23
C ALA A 3 26.05 34.83 -1.22
N SER A 4 27.01 35.77 -1.19
CA SER A 4 28.45 35.47 -1.13
C SER A 4 28.90 34.75 0.15
N GLN A 5 28.10 34.76 1.21
CA GLN A 5 28.38 34.08 2.48
C GLN A 5 27.59 32.78 2.64
N PHE A 6 26.62 32.55 1.74
CA PHE A 6 25.76 31.38 1.80
C PHE A 6 26.33 30.30 0.87
N HIS A 7 26.61 29.10 1.39
CA HIS A 7 27.05 27.99 0.54
C HIS A 7 25.90 27.59 -0.41
N LEU A 8 26.06 27.94 -1.69
CA LEU A 8 25.13 27.61 -2.75
C LEU A 8 25.90 27.11 -3.97
N PHE A 9 25.69 25.84 -4.31
CA PHE A 9 26.21 25.25 -5.54
C PHE A 9 25.03 24.86 -6.43
N THR A 10 24.85 25.56 -7.55
CA THR A 10 23.78 25.26 -8.52
C THR A 10 24.32 24.45 -9.69
N LEU A 11 23.45 23.69 -10.34
CA LEU A 11 23.77 22.95 -11.56
C LEU A 11 22.98 23.54 -12.73
N LYS A 12 23.66 23.74 -13.87
CA LYS A 12 23.00 24.17 -15.11
C LYS A 12 21.97 23.13 -15.55
N GLU A 13 22.39 21.87 -15.56
CA GLU A 13 21.60 20.71 -15.98
C GLU A 13 21.43 19.75 -14.79
N ALA A 14 20.29 19.04 -14.74
CA ALA A 14 20.08 18.01 -13.73
C ALA A 14 20.88 16.75 -14.11
N PRO A 15 21.32 15.94 -13.12
CA PRO A 15 21.85 14.61 -13.39
C PRO A 15 20.89 13.75 -14.21
N SER A 16 21.43 12.89 -15.07
CA SER A 16 20.63 12.02 -15.96
C SER A 16 19.81 10.97 -15.22
N ASP A 17 20.20 10.62 -13.99
CA ASP A 17 19.49 9.68 -13.11
C ASP A 17 18.38 10.34 -12.28
N ALA A 18 18.12 11.63 -12.48
CA ALA A 18 16.97 12.30 -11.89
C ALA A 18 15.74 12.11 -12.80
N GLU A 19 14.67 11.54 -12.26
CA GLU A 19 13.50 11.12 -13.05
C GLU A 19 12.41 12.21 -13.03
N VAL A 20 12.00 12.61 -11.83
CA VAL A 20 10.88 13.55 -11.60
C VAL A 20 11.34 15.01 -11.53
N VAL A 21 10.42 15.93 -11.83
CA VAL A 21 10.68 17.38 -11.86
C VAL A 21 11.16 17.93 -10.52
N SER A 22 10.57 17.47 -9.40
CA SER A 22 10.95 17.90 -8.05
C SER A 22 12.40 17.55 -7.74
N GLN A 23 12.82 16.30 -7.98
CA GLN A 23 14.20 15.83 -7.83
C GLN A 23 15.17 16.63 -8.72
N LYS A 24 14.84 16.82 -10.00
CA LYS A 24 15.66 17.61 -10.94
C LYS A 24 15.87 19.04 -10.43
N LEU A 25 14.82 19.70 -9.97
CA LEU A 25 14.88 21.07 -9.45
C LEU A 25 15.64 21.15 -8.14
N MET A 26 15.40 20.24 -7.18
CA MET A 26 16.11 20.24 -5.89
C MET A 26 17.62 20.01 -6.06
N LEU A 27 18.03 19.13 -6.99
CA LEU A 27 19.45 18.93 -7.32
C LEU A 27 20.07 20.17 -7.95
N ARG A 28 19.40 20.76 -8.95
CA ARG A 28 19.87 21.97 -9.66
C ARG A 28 19.95 23.20 -8.77
N ALA A 29 18.98 23.38 -7.87
CA ALA A 29 18.94 24.48 -6.91
C ALA A 29 19.92 24.29 -5.75
N GLY A 30 20.64 23.16 -5.68
CA GLY A 30 21.59 22.90 -4.60
C GLY A 30 20.91 22.65 -3.25
N MET A 31 19.68 22.10 -3.24
CA MET A 31 18.94 21.78 -2.03
C MET A 31 19.31 20.40 -1.47
N ILE A 32 19.63 19.44 -2.35
CA ILE A 32 20.03 18.08 -1.97
C ILE A 32 21.25 17.60 -2.75
N ARG A 33 21.98 16.64 -2.17
CA ARG A 33 23.06 15.90 -2.85
C ARG A 33 22.94 14.41 -2.55
N LYS A 34 22.98 13.59 -3.59
CA LYS A 34 22.95 12.12 -3.45
C LYS A 34 24.27 11.63 -2.85
N VAL A 35 24.19 10.85 -1.78
CA VAL A 35 25.32 10.15 -1.14
C VAL A 35 25.36 8.71 -1.59
N ALA A 36 24.20 8.05 -1.59
CA ALA A 36 23.98 6.70 -2.09
C ALA A 36 22.57 6.59 -2.69
N ALA A 37 22.22 5.44 -3.25
CA ALA A 37 20.85 5.19 -3.70
C ALA A 37 19.86 5.38 -2.54
N GLY A 38 18.92 6.31 -2.71
CA GLY A 38 17.92 6.67 -1.69
C GLY A 38 18.44 7.45 -0.48
N ILE A 39 19.69 7.92 -0.46
CA ILE A 39 20.28 8.63 0.70
C ILE A 39 20.84 9.98 0.23
N TYR A 40 20.39 11.05 0.87
CA TYR A 40 20.66 12.43 0.44
C TYR A 40 21.14 13.32 1.58
N ASN A 41 22.16 14.13 1.30
CA ASN A 41 22.48 15.29 2.12
C ASN A 41 21.46 16.40 1.86
N TYR A 42 20.89 16.96 2.93
CA TYR A 42 20.13 18.21 2.86
C TYR A 42 21.07 19.40 2.99
N MET A 43 21.27 20.09 1.87
CA MET A 43 22.15 21.26 1.80
C MET A 43 21.47 22.48 2.47
N PRO A 44 22.20 23.58 2.77
CA PRO A 44 21.66 24.70 3.56
C PRO A 44 20.31 25.25 3.07
N MET A 45 20.08 25.37 1.75
CA MET A 45 18.76 25.80 1.21
C MET A 45 17.65 24.77 1.45
N GLY A 46 17.95 23.49 1.23
CA GLY A 46 17.03 22.39 1.46
C GLY A 46 16.66 22.28 2.94
N LEU A 47 17.67 22.28 3.82
CA LEU A 47 17.48 22.19 5.26
C LEU A 47 16.66 23.35 5.81
N ARG A 48 16.90 24.59 5.35
CA ARG A 48 16.07 25.75 5.75
C ARG A 48 14.60 25.59 5.36
N SER A 49 14.32 24.95 4.23
CA SER A 49 12.96 24.68 3.78
C SER A 49 12.30 23.61 4.64
N ILE A 50 13.03 22.53 4.95
CA ILE A 50 12.58 21.48 5.86
C ILE A 50 12.26 22.06 7.25
N ARG A 51 13.15 22.86 7.84
CA ARG A 51 12.91 23.47 9.16
C ARG A 51 11.67 24.38 9.19
N LYS A 52 11.29 25.00 8.07
CA LYS A 52 10.02 25.75 7.99
C LYS A 52 8.81 24.83 8.01
N VAL A 53 8.87 23.72 7.28
CA VAL A 53 7.82 22.69 7.28
C VAL A 53 7.68 22.08 8.68
N GLU A 54 8.80 21.71 9.31
CA GLU A 54 8.81 21.20 10.68
C GLU A 54 8.23 22.19 11.70
N ALA A 55 8.49 23.50 11.54
CA ALA A 55 7.92 24.52 12.41
C ALA A 55 6.39 24.57 12.29
N ILE A 56 5.84 24.53 11.06
CA ILE A 56 4.39 24.47 10.85
C ILE A 56 3.80 23.20 11.49
N ILE A 57 4.45 22.06 11.30
CA ILE A 57 4.02 20.77 11.85
C ILE A 57 3.99 20.82 13.38
N ARG A 58 5.06 21.32 14.01
CA ARG A 58 5.19 21.48 15.46
C ARG A 58 4.11 22.42 16.01
N ASP A 59 3.93 23.59 15.41
CA ASP A 59 2.91 24.55 15.81
C ASP A 59 1.51 23.91 15.87
N GLU A 60 1.13 23.15 14.84
CA GLU A 60 -0.20 22.55 14.75
C GLU A 60 -0.36 21.32 15.66
N LEU A 61 0.70 20.54 15.89
CA LEU A 61 0.69 19.41 16.83
C LEU A 61 0.63 19.88 18.29
N ASP A 62 1.40 20.91 18.64
CA ASP A 62 1.38 21.51 19.97
C ASP A 62 0.00 22.12 20.25
N ARG A 63 -0.59 22.80 19.24
CA ARG A 63 -1.99 23.27 19.29
C ARG A 63 -2.99 22.14 19.49
N ALA A 64 -2.74 20.97 18.92
CA ALA A 64 -3.57 19.78 19.07
C ALA A 64 -3.38 19.06 20.42
N GLY A 65 -2.46 19.52 21.27
CA GLY A 65 -2.14 18.93 22.57
C GLY A 65 -1.21 17.72 22.50
N ALA A 66 -0.55 17.49 21.36
CA ALA A 66 0.48 16.45 21.23
C ALA A 66 1.80 16.94 21.85
N MET A 67 2.57 16.04 22.42
CA MET A 67 3.83 16.35 23.10
C MET A 67 5.01 15.80 22.31
N GLU A 68 5.97 16.67 21.98
CA GLU A 68 7.16 16.25 21.26
C GLU A 68 8.11 15.46 22.17
N VAL A 69 8.55 14.30 21.67
CA VAL A 69 9.59 13.45 22.23
C VAL A 69 10.61 13.12 21.14
N VAL A 70 11.76 12.57 21.52
CA VAL A 70 12.74 12.03 20.56
C VAL A 70 13.08 10.62 21.00
N MET A 71 12.72 9.64 20.18
CA MET A 71 13.04 8.23 20.42
C MET A 71 14.38 7.86 19.76
N PRO A 72 15.03 6.76 20.16
CA PRO A 72 16.27 6.30 19.54
C PRO A 72 16.04 5.72 18.13
N ILE A 73 16.91 6.09 17.17
CA ILE A 73 16.93 5.51 15.82
C ILE A 73 17.40 4.04 15.85
N VAL A 74 18.28 3.71 16.79
CA VAL A 74 18.75 2.34 17.03
C VAL A 74 17.84 1.69 18.06
N GLN A 75 17.14 0.63 17.67
CA GLN A 75 16.13 -0.02 18.49
C GLN A 75 16.48 -1.49 18.76
N PRO A 76 16.36 -1.96 20.01
CA PRO A 76 16.65 -3.35 20.36
C PRO A 76 15.68 -4.31 19.67
N ALA A 77 16.19 -5.43 19.15
CA ALA A 77 15.38 -6.41 18.42
C ALA A 77 14.24 -6.99 19.28
N GLU A 78 14.44 -7.09 20.60
CA GLU A 78 13.48 -7.65 21.54
C GLU A 78 12.12 -6.95 21.46
N LEU A 79 12.11 -5.62 21.34
CA LEU A 79 10.85 -4.86 21.22
C LEU A 79 10.05 -5.21 19.96
N TRP A 80 10.74 -5.51 18.86
CA TRP A 80 10.14 -5.92 17.58
C TRP A 80 9.73 -7.38 17.58
N GLN A 81 10.43 -8.22 18.34
CA GLN A 81 10.10 -9.63 18.53
C GLN A 81 8.84 -9.78 19.37
N GLU A 82 8.65 -8.95 20.40
CA GLU A 82 7.42 -8.93 21.22
C GLU A 82 6.15 -8.70 20.36
N THR A 83 6.24 -7.89 19.31
CA THR A 83 5.11 -7.62 18.39
C THR A 83 5.06 -8.59 17.21
N GLY A 84 6.05 -9.47 17.06
CA GLY A 84 6.24 -10.33 15.89
C GLY A 84 6.58 -9.59 14.59
N ARG A 85 6.75 -8.26 14.64
CA ARG A 85 7.10 -7.44 13.46
C ARG A 85 8.56 -7.59 13.06
N TRP A 86 9.40 -8.12 13.95
CA TRP A 86 10.79 -8.47 13.63
C TRP A 86 10.88 -9.35 12.38
N ASP A 87 10.04 -10.38 12.25
CA ASP A 87 10.07 -11.27 11.09
C ASP A 87 9.16 -10.76 9.95
N LYS A 88 7.97 -10.25 10.30
CA LYS A 88 6.95 -9.82 9.31
C LYS A 88 7.37 -8.64 8.43
N MET A 89 8.20 -7.72 8.93
CA MET A 89 8.65 -6.56 8.12
C MET A 89 9.64 -6.94 7.02
N GLY A 90 10.10 -8.19 6.96
CA GLY A 90 10.87 -8.70 5.83
C GLY A 90 12.19 -7.93 5.60
N PRO A 91 12.60 -7.72 4.33
CA PRO A 91 13.88 -7.12 3.98
C PRO A 91 13.92 -5.59 4.12
N GLU A 92 12.78 -4.92 4.27
CA GLU A 92 12.75 -3.46 4.40
C GLU A 92 13.28 -2.97 5.76
N MET A 93 13.24 -3.84 6.79
CA MET A 93 13.83 -3.56 8.09
C MET A 93 15.34 -3.79 8.03
N LEU A 94 16.12 -2.72 8.18
CA LEU A 94 17.56 -2.82 8.31
C LEU A 94 17.93 -3.36 9.70
N ARG A 95 18.39 -4.61 9.72
CA ARG A 95 18.86 -5.31 10.92
C ARG A 95 20.39 -5.29 10.98
N PHE A 96 20.95 -5.11 12.17
CA PHE A 96 22.39 -5.16 12.38
C PHE A 96 22.73 -5.67 13.79
N LYS A 97 23.97 -6.10 13.98
CA LYS A 97 24.51 -6.49 15.27
C LYS A 97 25.46 -5.44 15.83
N ASP A 98 25.45 -5.25 17.15
CA ASP A 98 26.49 -4.47 17.80
C ASP A 98 27.78 -5.30 17.98
N ARG A 99 28.82 -4.69 18.59
CA ARG A 99 30.10 -5.36 18.86
C ARG A 99 30.02 -6.54 19.85
N HIS A 100 28.86 -6.76 20.47
CA HIS A 100 28.57 -7.83 21.41
C HIS A 100 27.58 -8.85 20.81
N ASP A 101 27.42 -8.84 19.49
CA ASP A 101 26.54 -9.73 18.72
C ASP A 101 25.04 -9.62 19.06
N ARG A 102 24.62 -8.53 19.72
CA ARG A 102 23.21 -8.25 20.02
C ARG A 102 22.52 -7.64 18.82
N ASP A 103 21.29 -8.07 18.57
CA ASP A 103 20.50 -7.66 17.41
C ASP A 103 19.77 -6.33 17.64
N PHE A 104 19.81 -5.47 16.62
CA PHE A 104 19.14 -4.18 16.59
C PHE A 104 18.50 -3.96 15.21
N ALA A 105 17.50 -3.08 15.18
CA ALA A 105 16.95 -2.51 13.96
C ALA A 105 17.25 -1.00 13.89
N MET A 106 17.46 -0.51 12.67
CA MET A 106 17.38 0.91 12.38
C MET A 106 15.90 1.26 12.18
N GLN A 107 15.39 2.20 12.96
CA GLN A 107 13.99 2.55 13.07
C GLN A 107 13.30 2.83 11.71
N PRO A 108 12.38 1.97 11.23
CA PRO A 108 11.51 2.29 10.10
C PRO A 108 10.23 3.03 10.52
N THR A 109 9.84 2.89 11.79
CA THR A 109 8.71 3.48 12.53
C THR A 109 8.88 3.15 14.03
N SER A 110 8.04 3.65 14.91
CA SER A 110 8.30 3.71 16.36
C SER A 110 7.18 3.16 17.26
N GLU A 111 6.24 2.37 16.73
CA GLU A 111 5.11 1.84 17.52
C GLU A 111 5.59 1.03 18.73
N GLU A 112 6.61 0.20 18.58
CA GLU A 112 7.18 -0.63 19.63
C GLU A 112 7.80 0.21 20.75
N VAL A 113 8.62 1.20 20.39
CA VAL A 113 9.35 2.02 21.35
C VAL A 113 8.42 2.95 22.13
N VAL A 114 7.46 3.57 21.45
CA VAL A 114 6.50 4.44 22.15
C VAL A 114 5.54 3.62 23.02
N THR A 115 5.22 2.39 22.63
CA THR A 115 4.47 1.45 23.46
C THR A 115 5.28 1.02 24.69
N ASP A 116 6.59 0.85 24.57
CA ASP A 116 7.49 0.63 25.72
C ASP A 116 7.49 1.82 26.70
N ILE A 117 7.50 3.05 26.20
CA ILE A 117 7.33 4.25 27.05
C ILE A 117 5.98 4.20 27.77
N ALA A 118 4.90 3.96 27.02
CA ALA A 118 3.55 3.91 27.58
C ALA A 118 3.39 2.81 28.62
N ARG A 119 3.91 1.59 28.36
CA ARG A 119 3.82 0.47 29.31
C ARG A 119 4.58 0.77 30.60
N GLN A 120 5.64 1.57 30.56
CA GLN A 120 6.43 1.95 31.73
C GLN A 120 5.84 3.14 32.51
N GLU A 121 5.17 4.09 31.85
CA GLU A 121 4.77 5.36 32.48
C GLU A 121 3.26 5.57 32.65
N LEU A 122 2.43 4.98 31.79
CA LEU A 122 0.97 5.15 31.82
C LEU A 122 0.32 4.04 32.66
N LYS A 123 0.32 4.25 33.98
CA LYS A 123 -0.16 3.26 34.98
C LYS A 123 -1.60 3.46 35.42
N SER A 124 -2.24 4.58 35.04
CA SER A 124 -3.62 4.89 35.42
C SER A 124 -4.41 5.49 34.25
N TYR A 125 -5.67 5.09 34.13
CA TYR A 125 -6.62 5.68 33.17
C TYR A 125 -6.75 7.21 33.32
N ARG A 126 -6.45 7.76 34.50
CA ARG A 126 -6.48 9.22 34.76
C ARG A 126 -5.38 9.98 34.02
N GLN A 127 -4.34 9.30 33.56
CA GLN A 127 -3.30 9.89 32.73
C GLN A 127 -3.75 10.00 31.26
N LEU A 128 -4.76 9.24 30.85
CA LEU A 128 -5.22 9.17 29.45
C LEU A 128 -6.31 10.23 29.16
N PRO A 129 -6.36 10.77 27.93
CA PRO A 129 -5.52 10.42 26.78
C PRO A 129 -4.14 11.09 26.81
N LYS A 130 -3.16 10.49 26.12
CA LYS A 130 -1.84 11.08 25.82
C LYS A 130 -1.52 10.94 24.34
N ASN A 131 -0.88 11.95 23.76
CA ASN A 131 -0.45 11.92 22.36
C ASN A 131 1.02 12.37 22.30
N PHE A 132 1.91 11.46 21.90
CA PHE A 132 3.33 11.73 21.75
C PHE A 132 3.69 11.78 20.28
N TYR A 133 4.56 12.69 19.87
CA TYR A 133 5.06 12.73 18.50
C TYR A 133 6.56 12.99 18.46
N GLN A 134 7.19 12.70 17.34
CA GLN A 134 8.57 13.08 17.06
C GLN A 134 8.71 13.52 15.61
N ILE A 135 9.70 14.36 15.32
CA ILE A 135 10.18 14.64 13.97
C ILE A 135 11.61 14.10 13.87
N GLN A 136 11.77 12.91 13.29
CA GLN A 136 13.00 12.14 13.43
C GLN A 136 13.27 11.28 12.20
N THR A 137 14.55 11.07 11.90
CA THR A 137 15.02 10.29 10.76
C THR A 137 14.61 8.82 10.89
N LYS A 138 14.10 8.27 9.80
CA LYS A 138 13.72 6.86 9.65
C LYS A 138 14.58 6.20 8.58
N PHE A 139 14.65 4.88 8.65
CA PHE A 139 15.30 4.08 7.62
C PHE A 139 14.40 2.94 7.16
N ARG A 140 14.23 2.80 5.85
CA ARG A 140 13.59 1.64 5.21
C ARG A 140 14.48 1.21 4.05
N ASP A 141 14.90 -0.06 4.01
CA ASP A 141 15.76 -0.58 2.94
C ASP A 141 14.94 -0.85 1.66
N GLU A 142 14.37 0.23 1.12
CA GLU A 142 13.55 0.22 -0.08
C GLU A 142 14.29 -0.48 -1.22
N ARG A 143 13.64 -1.49 -1.82
CA ARG A 143 14.20 -2.31 -2.90
C ARG A 143 14.54 -1.48 -4.12
N ARG A 144 13.75 -0.45 -4.43
CA ARG A 144 13.95 0.45 -5.58
C ARG A 144 13.76 1.91 -5.18
N PRO A 145 14.76 2.55 -4.55
CA PRO A 145 14.66 3.94 -4.16
C PRO A 145 14.68 4.83 -5.41
N ARG A 146 13.63 5.64 -5.58
CA ARG A 146 13.38 6.45 -6.77
C ARG A 146 12.83 7.82 -6.42
N PHE A 147 12.76 8.69 -7.42
CA PHE A 147 12.10 10.01 -7.30
C PHE A 147 12.67 10.96 -6.23
N GLY A 148 13.98 10.89 -5.96
CA GLY A 148 14.64 11.80 -5.05
C GLY A 148 14.27 11.54 -3.59
N VAL A 149 13.77 12.58 -2.91
CA VAL A 149 13.37 12.54 -1.50
C VAL A 149 11.98 11.95 -1.28
N MET A 150 11.21 11.71 -2.36
CA MET A 150 9.86 11.14 -2.24
C MET A 150 9.90 9.66 -1.86
N ARG A 151 10.87 8.90 -2.39
CA ARG A 151 11.07 7.47 -2.07
C ARG A 151 12.54 7.16 -1.82
N GLY A 152 13.04 7.63 -0.68
CA GLY A 152 14.38 7.36 -0.18
C GLY A 152 14.44 6.15 0.75
N ARG A 153 15.67 5.76 1.11
CA ARG A 153 15.93 4.79 2.18
C ARG A 153 16.07 5.45 3.54
N GLU A 154 16.67 6.64 3.56
CA GLU A 154 16.75 7.49 4.75
C GLU A 154 15.93 8.75 4.53
N PHE A 155 14.99 9.04 5.43
CA PHE A 155 14.08 10.17 5.30
C PHE A 155 13.64 10.70 6.67
N VAL A 156 13.20 11.96 6.71
CA VAL A 156 12.64 12.56 7.94
C VAL A 156 11.14 12.29 7.96
N MET A 157 10.64 11.78 9.08
CA MET A 157 9.22 11.54 9.28
C MET A 157 8.77 12.26 10.55
N LYS A 158 7.56 12.79 10.50
CA LYS A 158 6.80 13.07 11.71
C LYS A 158 5.84 11.91 11.96
N ASP A 159 6.06 11.20 13.04
CA ASP A 159 5.23 10.12 13.54
C ASP A 159 4.63 10.50 14.91
N ALA A 160 3.35 10.18 15.12
CA ALA A 160 2.59 10.53 16.33
C ALA A 160 1.73 9.33 16.78
N TYR A 161 1.61 9.16 18.10
CA TYR A 161 1.02 7.98 18.73
C TYR A 161 0.16 8.42 19.91
N SER A 162 -1.15 8.16 19.83
CA SER A 162 -2.07 8.40 20.93
C SER A 162 -2.34 7.13 21.73
N PHE A 163 -2.47 7.31 23.04
CA PHE A 163 -2.87 6.28 24.00
C PHE A 163 -4.17 6.74 24.64
N ASP A 164 -5.20 5.93 24.47
CA ASP A 164 -6.58 6.25 24.79
C ASP A 164 -7.18 5.16 25.67
N ARG A 165 -8.15 5.52 26.53
CA ARG A 165 -8.72 4.58 27.51
C ARG A 165 -9.72 3.59 26.91
N ASP A 166 -10.34 3.98 25.80
CA ASP A 166 -11.41 3.26 25.10
C ASP A 166 -11.46 3.69 23.63
N ALA A 167 -12.21 2.95 22.81
CA ALA A 167 -12.32 3.17 21.37
C ALA A 167 -12.96 4.52 21.01
N GLU A 168 -13.87 5.03 21.85
CA GLU A 168 -14.51 6.33 21.63
C GLU A 168 -13.50 7.48 21.82
N ALA A 169 -12.65 7.38 22.84
CA ALA A 169 -11.54 8.31 23.06
C ALA A 169 -10.50 8.23 21.93
N ALA A 170 -10.16 7.03 21.47
CA ALA A 170 -9.31 6.84 20.30
C ALA A 170 -9.89 7.50 19.05
N GLY A 171 -11.21 7.39 18.83
CA GLY A 171 -11.92 8.08 17.75
C GLY A 171 -11.78 9.60 17.82
N ARG A 172 -11.89 10.20 19.01
CA ARG A 172 -11.66 11.65 19.19
C ARG A 172 -10.21 12.05 18.94
N SER A 173 -9.24 11.26 19.42
CA SER A 173 -7.82 11.48 19.17
C SER A 173 -7.52 11.41 17.67
N TYR A 174 -8.13 10.47 16.97
CA TYR A 174 -8.06 10.32 15.51
C TYR A 174 -8.62 11.55 14.78
N ASP A 175 -9.84 11.98 15.10
CA ASP A 175 -10.49 13.13 14.45
C ASP A 175 -9.71 14.44 14.71
N ASN A 176 -9.15 14.60 15.90
CA ASN A 176 -8.26 15.71 16.21
C ASN A 176 -7.00 15.70 15.34
N MET A 177 -6.37 14.53 15.14
CA MET A 177 -5.21 14.39 14.26
C MET A 177 -5.57 14.62 12.79
N TYR A 178 -6.71 14.12 12.32
CA TYR A 178 -7.22 14.40 10.98
C TYR A 178 -7.34 15.91 10.74
N ALA A 179 -8.04 16.63 11.63
CA ALA A 179 -8.18 18.08 11.54
C ALA A 179 -6.82 18.81 11.64
N THR A 180 -5.88 18.27 12.42
CA THR A 180 -4.52 18.81 12.56
C THR A 180 -3.73 18.68 11.27
N TYR A 181 -3.79 17.52 10.62
CA TYR A 181 -3.16 17.32 9.32
C TYR A 181 -3.75 18.26 8.27
N CYS A 182 -5.08 18.44 8.23
CA CYS A 182 -5.69 19.42 7.32
C CYS A 182 -5.08 20.82 7.49
N ARG A 183 -5.02 21.32 8.73
CA ARG A 183 -4.41 22.63 9.01
C ARG A 183 -2.93 22.71 8.61
N ILE A 184 -2.17 21.63 8.77
CA ILE A 184 -0.77 21.56 8.34
C ILE A 184 -0.68 21.73 6.82
N PHE A 185 -1.43 20.93 6.05
CA PHE A 185 -1.40 21.00 4.59
C PHE A 185 -1.93 22.34 4.06
N ASP A 186 -2.99 22.88 4.66
CA ASP A 186 -3.54 24.21 4.35
C ASP A 186 -2.49 25.31 4.58
N ARG A 187 -1.75 25.27 5.70
CA ARG A 187 -0.69 26.25 6.02
C ARG A 187 0.52 26.14 5.11
N ILE A 188 0.85 24.93 4.64
CA ILE A 188 1.91 24.73 3.64
C ILE A 188 1.45 25.23 2.26
N GLY A 189 0.14 25.24 2.00
CA GLY A 189 -0.46 25.68 0.74
C GLY A 189 -0.45 24.59 -0.33
N LEU A 190 -0.67 23.34 0.07
CA LEU A 190 -0.71 22.19 -0.84
C LEU A 190 -2.14 21.90 -1.30
N GLU A 191 -2.29 21.47 -2.56
CA GLU A 191 -3.53 20.88 -3.04
C GLU A 191 -3.54 19.39 -2.70
N TYR A 192 -4.40 18.99 -1.78
CA TYR A 192 -4.42 17.63 -1.24
C TYR A 192 -5.83 17.11 -1.04
N ARG A 193 -5.94 15.78 -0.90
CA ARG A 193 -7.15 15.09 -0.45
C ARG A 193 -6.81 14.13 0.68
N ALA A 194 -7.65 14.13 1.71
CA ALA A 194 -7.66 13.06 2.70
C ALA A 194 -8.55 11.94 2.16
N VAL A 195 -7.97 10.76 1.93
CA VAL A 195 -8.64 9.63 1.29
C VAL A 195 -8.69 8.44 2.24
N ALA A 196 -9.80 7.72 2.28
CA ALA A 196 -9.88 6.48 3.04
C ALA A 196 -8.88 5.47 2.46
N ALA A 197 -8.13 4.80 3.34
CA ALA A 197 -7.02 3.93 2.95
C ALA A 197 -7.10 2.58 3.66
N ASP A 198 -6.32 1.61 3.16
CA ASP A 198 -6.15 0.34 3.83
C ASP A 198 -5.40 0.52 5.16
N THR A 199 -5.66 -0.34 6.14
CA THR A 199 -4.96 -0.31 7.43
C THR A 199 -3.63 -1.07 7.37
N GLY A 200 -3.45 -1.89 6.33
CA GLY A 200 -2.19 -2.54 5.98
C GLY A 200 -1.58 -3.36 7.12
N ALA A 201 -0.25 -3.48 7.09
CA ALA A 201 0.52 -4.20 8.11
C ALA A 201 0.61 -3.50 9.47
N ILE A 202 0.21 -2.22 9.56
CA ILE A 202 0.14 -1.48 10.82
C ILE A 202 -1.11 -1.90 11.61
N GLY A 203 -2.16 -2.35 10.91
CA GLY A 203 -3.43 -2.78 11.50
C GLY A 203 -4.33 -1.62 11.93
N GLY A 204 -5.47 -1.96 12.53
CA GLY A 204 -6.50 -1.02 12.98
C GLY A 204 -7.77 -1.00 12.12
N ASP A 205 -8.73 -0.16 12.52
CA ASP A 205 -10.09 -0.14 11.95
C ASP A 205 -10.37 1.06 11.03
N ARG A 206 -9.58 2.14 11.14
CA ARG A 206 -9.78 3.40 10.40
C ARG A 206 -8.44 3.96 9.95
N SER A 207 -8.29 4.17 8.65
CA SER A 207 -7.09 4.73 8.03
C SER A 207 -7.45 5.80 7.01
N HIS A 208 -6.72 6.92 7.03
CA HIS A 208 -6.82 7.99 6.05
C HIS A 208 -5.42 8.39 5.60
N GLU A 209 -5.20 8.41 4.30
CA GLU A 209 -4.00 8.95 3.66
C GLU A 209 -4.24 10.41 3.25
N PHE A 210 -3.23 11.25 3.41
CA PHE A 210 -3.26 12.63 2.91
C PHE A 210 -2.40 12.70 1.65
N GLN A 211 -3.06 12.71 0.50
CA GLN A 211 -2.45 12.60 -0.82
C GLN A 211 -2.40 13.97 -1.48
N VAL A 212 -1.20 14.44 -1.84
CA VAL A 212 -1.01 15.68 -2.63
C VAL A 212 -1.29 15.36 -4.09
N ILE A 213 -2.12 16.18 -4.74
CA ILE A 213 -2.52 15.95 -6.13
C ILE A 213 -1.36 16.29 -7.07
N ALA A 214 -0.83 15.27 -7.76
CA ALA A 214 0.23 15.42 -8.73
C ALA A 214 0.22 14.29 -9.76
N ASP A 215 0.53 14.62 -11.02
CA ASP A 215 0.62 13.64 -12.12
C ASP A 215 1.73 12.58 -11.90
N THR A 216 2.67 12.87 -10.99
CA THR A 216 3.79 11.97 -10.65
C THR A 216 3.55 11.19 -9.35
N GLY A 217 2.34 11.20 -8.80
CA GLY A 217 1.98 10.39 -7.63
C GLY A 217 2.08 8.89 -7.93
N GLU A 218 2.56 8.11 -6.96
CA GLU A 218 2.58 6.64 -7.09
C GLU A 218 1.21 6.02 -6.78
N ASP A 219 0.42 6.68 -5.94
CA ASP A 219 -0.92 6.26 -5.56
C ASP A 219 -1.98 6.79 -6.53
N ALA A 220 -2.88 5.91 -6.94
CA ALA A 220 -4.09 6.31 -7.64
C ALA A 220 -5.21 6.53 -6.63
N ILE A 221 -5.80 7.72 -6.65
CA ILE A 221 -6.96 8.06 -5.83
C ILE A 221 -8.23 8.05 -6.68
N VAL A 222 -9.31 7.53 -6.10
CA VAL A 222 -10.67 7.63 -6.64
C VAL A 222 -11.40 8.65 -5.80
N TYR A 223 -11.95 9.68 -6.43
CA TYR A 223 -12.76 10.68 -5.73
C TYR A 223 -13.96 11.10 -6.57
N CYS A 224 -15.02 11.53 -5.88
CA CYS A 224 -16.19 12.10 -6.51
C CYS A 224 -16.05 13.63 -6.54
N PRO A 225 -16.10 14.29 -7.70
CA PRO A 225 -16.04 15.75 -7.76
C PRO A 225 -17.20 16.46 -7.03
N ASP A 226 -18.33 15.77 -6.88
CA ASP A 226 -19.59 16.31 -6.36
C ASP A 226 -19.88 15.91 -4.89
N SER A 227 -18.97 15.19 -4.22
CA SER A 227 -19.13 14.79 -2.81
C SER A 227 -17.79 14.63 -2.09
N ASP A 228 -17.84 14.36 -0.78
CA ASP A 228 -16.63 14.15 0.03
C ASP A 228 -16.01 12.75 -0.14
N TYR A 229 -16.54 11.91 -1.03
CA TYR A 229 -15.98 10.57 -1.26
C TYR A 229 -14.59 10.67 -1.89
N ALA A 230 -13.59 10.14 -1.18
CA ALA A 230 -12.27 9.90 -1.71
C ALA A 230 -11.64 8.67 -1.05
N ALA A 231 -11.04 7.79 -1.85
CA ALA A 231 -10.39 6.57 -1.38
C ALA A 231 -9.15 6.26 -2.24
N ASN A 232 -8.15 5.63 -1.63
CA ASN A 232 -7.10 4.96 -2.40
C ASN A 232 -7.74 3.87 -3.28
N ILE A 233 -7.28 3.70 -4.53
CA ILE A 233 -7.82 2.68 -5.47
C ILE A 233 -7.83 1.27 -4.87
N GLU A 234 -6.90 0.99 -3.96
CA GLU A 234 -6.80 -0.26 -3.22
C GLU A 234 -8.03 -0.51 -2.34
N LEU A 235 -8.61 0.55 -1.75
CA LEU A 235 -9.81 0.49 -0.91
C LEU A 235 -11.11 0.83 -1.66
N ALA A 236 -11.05 1.70 -2.66
CA ALA A 236 -12.21 2.28 -3.33
C ALA A 236 -13.24 1.22 -3.76
N GLU A 237 -14.47 1.31 -3.28
CA GLU A 237 -15.47 0.28 -3.53
C GLU A 237 -15.87 0.26 -5.01
N ALA A 238 -15.80 -0.93 -5.63
CA ALA A 238 -16.32 -1.15 -6.97
C ALA A 238 -17.78 -1.62 -6.86
N LEU A 239 -18.71 -0.76 -7.28
CA LEU A 239 -20.11 -1.13 -7.44
C LEU A 239 -20.30 -1.86 -8.76
N ALA A 240 -21.28 -2.77 -8.81
CA ALA A 240 -21.63 -3.45 -10.06
C ALA A 240 -22.14 -2.42 -11.07
N LEU A 241 -21.59 -2.44 -12.29
CA LEU A 241 -22.01 -1.53 -13.37
C LEU A 241 -23.43 -1.82 -13.87
N GLN A 242 -23.87 -3.08 -13.72
CA GLN A 242 -25.23 -3.52 -14.02
C GLN A 242 -25.92 -3.84 -12.70
N ALA A 243 -27.10 -3.26 -12.46
CA ALA A 243 -27.85 -3.48 -11.22
C ALA A 243 -28.47 -4.90 -11.15
N VAL A 244 -28.83 -5.46 -12.31
CA VAL A 244 -29.52 -6.75 -12.42
C VAL A 244 -28.90 -7.54 -13.55
N ARG A 245 -28.83 -8.87 -13.37
CA ARG A 245 -28.37 -9.79 -14.39
C ARG A 245 -29.26 -9.76 -15.63
N GLY A 246 -28.64 -9.70 -16.81
CA GLY A 246 -29.35 -9.85 -18.09
C GLY A 246 -30.06 -11.21 -18.24
N GLU A 247 -31.04 -11.27 -19.12
CA GLU A 247 -31.65 -12.55 -19.53
C GLU A 247 -30.66 -13.34 -20.40
N ALA A 248 -30.68 -14.67 -20.25
CA ALA A 248 -29.90 -15.55 -21.12
C ALA A 248 -30.50 -15.58 -22.52
N ARG A 249 -29.69 -15.31 -23.54
CA ARG A 249 -30.11 -15.24 -24.95
C ARG A 249 -29.53 -16.36 -25.79
N GLY A 250 -28.51 -17.05 -25.29
CA GLY A 250 -27.82 -18.15 -25.98
C GLY A 250 -27.76 -19.44 -25.16
N ALA A 251 -27.56 -20.56 -25.85
CA ALA A 251 -27.08 -21.78 -25.22
C ALA A 251 -25.56 -21.70 -25.02
N LEU A 252 -25.03 -22.40 -24.03
CA LEU A 252 -23.59 -22.53 -23.85
C LEU A 252 -22.96 -23.22 -25.07
N GLU A 253 -22.00 -22.56 -25.71
CA GLU A 253 -21.29 -23.06 -26.89
C GLU A 253 -19.78 -22.99 -26.66
N LYS A 254 -19.09 -24.11 -26.89
CA LYS A 254 -17.63 -24.19 -26.82
C LYS A 254 -17.05 -23.74 -28.16
N THR A 255 -16.29 -22.66 -28.15
CA THR A 255 -15.85 -21.97 -29.38
C THR A 255 -14.34 -22.11 -29.58
N PRO A 256 -13.87 -22.49 -30.78
CA PRO A 256 -12.43 -22.53 -31.08
C PRO A 256 -11.78 -21.14 -31.06
N THR A 257 -10.72 -21.00 -30.28
CA THR A 257 -9.92 -19.77 -30.12
C THR A 257 -8.41 -20.07 -30.20
N PRO A 258 -7.90 -20.57 -31.35
CA PRO A 258 -6.53 -21.06 -31.47
C PRO A 258 -5.49 -19.97 -31.24
N GLY A 259 -4.58 -20.23 -30.30
CA GLY A 259 -3.50 -19.33 -29.91
C GLY A 259 -3.96 -18.05 -29.21
N LYS A 260 -5.20 -17.98 -28.71
CA LYS A 260 -5.75 -16.80 -28.02
C LYS A 260 -5.86 -17.08 -26.53
N ALA A 261 -4.94 -16.52 -25.76
CA ALA A 261 -4.81 -16.77 -24.31
C ALA A 261 -5.23 -15.57 -23.44
N THR A 262 -5.45 -14.40 -24.03
CA THR A 262 -5.90 -13.21 -23.30
C THR A 262 -7.34 -12.85 -23.66
N CYS A 263 -8.07 -12.25 -22.72
CA CYS A 263 -9.43 -11.77 -22.98
C CYS A 263 -9.49 -10.80 -24.18
N ALA A 264 -8.45 -9.96 -24.35
CA ALA A 264 -8.35 -9.06 -25.50
C ALA A 264 -8.21 -9.83 -26.82
N ASP A 265 -7.31 -10.83 -26.86
CA ASP A 265 -7.12 -11.68 -28.04
C ASP A 265 -8.40 -12.44 -28.44
N VAL A 266 -9.16 -12.91 -27.45
CA VAL A 266 -10.43 -13.63 -27.65
C VAL A 266 -11.52 -12.67 -28.11
N ALA A 267 -11.63 -11.50 -27.48
CA ALA A 267 -12.59 -10.47 -27.87
C ALA A 267 -12.36 -10.00 -29.31
N ASP A 268 -11.10 -9.77 -29.69
CA ASP A 268 -10.70 -9.38 -31.04
C ASP A 268 -11.02 -10.48 -32.08
N LEU A 269 -10.74 -11.75 -31.74
CA LEU A 269 -11.05 -12.88 -32.63
C LEU A 269 -12.55 -13.03 -32.87
N LEU A 270 -13.36 -12.91 -31.82
CA LEU A 270 -14.81 -13.11 -31.86
C LEU A 270 -15.57 -11.84 -32.25
N GLN A 271 -14.88 -10.71 -32.42
CA GLN A 271 -15.45 -9.40 -32.76
C GLN A 271 -16.49 -8.92 -31.73
N VAL A 272 -16.18 -9.09 -30.45
CA VAL A 272 -17.03 -8.70 -29.32
C VAL A 272 -16.33 -7.68 -28.42
N GLY A 273 -17.09 -7.03 -27.54
CA GLY A 273 -16.55 -6.12 -26.54
C GLY A 273 -15.77 -6.88 -25.45
N LEU A 274 -14.70 -6.28 -24.94
CA LEU A 274 -13.93 -6.88 -23.83
C LEU A 274 -14.79 -7.06 -22.56
N ASP A 275 -15.80 -6.21 -22.41
CA ASP A 275 -16.80 -6.25 -21.35
C ASP A 275 -17.76 -7.46 -21.42
N THR A 276 -17.73 -8.26 -22.50
CA THR A 276 -18.47 -9.53 -22.60
C THR A 276 -17.62 -10.75 -22.23
N THR A 277 -16.33 -10.55 -21.92
CA THR A 277 -15.41 -11.63 -21.55
C THR A 277 -15.17 -11.64 -20.03
N VAL A 278 -14.79 -12.80 -19.49
CA VAL A 278 -14.46 -13.00 -18.08
C VAL A 278 -13.04 -13.56 -17.97
N LYS A 279 -12.22 -12.87 -17.19
CA LYS A 279 -10.85 -13.25 -16.85
C LYS A 279 -10.85 -14.15 -15.63
N SER A 280 -10.20 -15.29 -15.78
CA SER A 280 -10.01 -16.29 -14.72
C SER A 280 -8.64 -16.13 -14.09
N LEU A 281 -8.59 -15.75 -12.81
CA LEU A 281 -7.36 -15.64 -12.03
C LEU A 281 -7.33 -16.76 -11.00
N VAL A 282 -6.29 -17.59 -11.04
CA VAL A 282 -6.17 -18.72 -10.12
C VAL A 282 -5.20 -18.37 -9.00
N LEU A 283 -5.73 -18.36 -7.78
CA LEU A 283 -4.97 -18.10 -6.56
C LEU A 283 -4.94 -19.35 -5.68
N ALA A 284 -4.04 -19.36 -4.70
CA ALA A 284 -3.91 -20.42 -3.72
C ALA A 284 -3.71 -19.80 -2.32
N SER A 285 -4.33 -20.43 -1.32
CA SER A 285 -4.01 -20.21 0.09
C SER A 285 -3.50 -21.51 0.71
N ASP A 286 -2.42 -21.38 1.48
CA ASP A 286 -1.75 -22.49 2.15
C ASP A 286 -2.06 -22.43 3.66
N GLU A 287 -2.53 -23.55 4.20
CA GLU A 287 -2.66 -23.77 5.65
C GLU A 287 -1.37 -24.45 6.14
N THR A 288 -0.66 -23.82 7.08
CA THR A 288 0.60 -24.35 7.63
C THR A 288 0.42 -24.93 9.03
N ASP A 289 1.25 -25.92 9.39
CA ASP A 289 1.34 -26.40 10.76
C ASP A 289 2.18 -25.47 11.67
N ASP A 290 2.33 -25.83 12.94
CA ASP A 290 3.14 -25.10 13.92
C ASP A 290 4.63 -24.99 13.55
N LYS A 291 5.09 -25.77 12.56
CA LYS A 291 6.46 -25.75 12.03
C LYS A 291 6.58 -24.95 10.73
N GLY A 292 5.48 -24.40 10.22
CA GLY A 292 5.44 -23.65 8.97
C GLY A 292 5.36 -24.53 7.71
N GLU A 293 5.14 -25.83 7.85
CA GLU A 293 5.01 -26.74 6.71
C GLU A 293 3.58 -26.70 6.17
N VAL A 294 3.44 -26.66 4.84
CA VAL A 294 2.12 -26.61 4.19
C VAL A 294 1.39 -27.95 4.39
N VAL A 295 0.30 -27.92 5.14
CA VAL A 295 -0.56 -29.07 5.44
C VAL A 295 -1.64 -29.22 4.37
N LYS A 296 -2.13 -28.10 3.85
CA LYS A 296 -3.22 -28.08 2.88
C LYS A 296 -3.19 -26.83 2.04
N THR A 297 -3.30 -27.00 0.73
CA THR A 297 -3.51 -25.91 -0.22
C THR A 297 -4.95 -25.89 -0.68
N THR A 298 -5.57 -24.71 -0.65
CA THR A 298 -6.89 -24.47 -1.25
C THR A 298 -6.72 -23.62 -2.50
N VAL A 299 -7.19 -24.13 -3.64
CA VAL A 299 -7.18 -23.41 -4.93
C VAL A 299 -8.46 -22.59 -5.10
N TRP A 300 -8.28 -21.36 -5.56
CA TRP A 300 -9.33 -20.36 -5.75
C TRP A 300 -9.38 -19.91 -7.21
N LEU A 301 -10.58 -19.70 -7.73
CA LEU A 301 -10.84 -19.10 -9.03
C LEU A 301 -11.55 -17.76 -8.82
N LEU A 302 -10.83 -16.68 -9.06
CA LEU A 302 -11.37 -15.33 -9.03
C LEU A 302 -11.75 -14.91 -10.45
N LEU A 303 -13.02 -14.54 -10.63
CA LEU A 303 -13.58 -14.12 -11.91
C LEU A 303 -13.75 -12.60 -11.91
N VAL A 304 -13.09 -11.92 -12.84
CA VAL A 304 -13.26 -10.48 -13.09
C VAL A 304 -13.63 -10.25 -14.55
N ARG A 305 -14.36 -9.18 -14.87
CA ARG A 305 -14.71 -8.86 -16.26
C ARG A 305 -13.43 -8.59 -17.06
N GLY A 306 -13.41 -8.86 -18.36
CA GLY A 306 -12.20 -8.83 -19.18
C GLY A 306 -11.46 -7.49 -19.17
N ASP A 307 -12.22 -6.41 -19.07
CA ASP A 307 -11.76 -5.01 -18.99
C ASP A 307 -11.44 -4.55 -17.56
N HIS A 308 -11.62 -5.42 -16.56
CA HIS A 308 -11.24 -5.20 -15.18
C HIS A 308 -9.93 -5.93 -14.83
N SER A 309 -9.32 -5.52 -13.72
CA SER A 309 -8.10 -6.12 -13.15
C SER A 309 -8.34 -6.57 -11.71
N LEU A 310 -7.56 -7.57 -11.27
CA LEU A 310 -7.56 -7.98 -9.88
C LEU A 310 -7.03 -6.84 -9.01
N ASN A 311 -7.74 -6.55 -7.92
CA ASN A 311 -7.19 -5.77 -6.82
C ASN A 311 -6.74 -6.76 -5.73
N GLU A 312 -5.44 -6.91 -5.58
CA GLU A 312 -4.81 -7.89 -4.67
C GLU A 312 -5.11 -7.58 -3.19
N VAL A 313 -5.19 -6.30 -2.82
CA VAL A 313 -5.55 -5.88 -1.46
C VAL A 313 -6.98 -6.33 -1.11
N LYS A 314 -7.93 -6.16 -2.03
CA LYS A 314 -9.30 -6.65 -1.87
C LYS A 314 -9.37 -8.17 -1.87
N ALA A 315 -8.58 -8.83 -2.70
CA ALA A 315 -8.50 -10.29 -2.74
C ALA A 315 -8.03 -10.85 -1.38
N GLY A 316 -7.01 -10.25 -0.77
CA GLY A 316 -6.50 -10.65 0.54
C GLY A 316 -7.52 -10.54 1.69
N LYS A 317 -8.61 -9.79 1.49
CA LYS A 317 -9.72 -9.65 2.45
C LYS A 317 -10.86 -10.64 2.23
N ILE A 318 -10.79 -11.49 1.21
CA ILE A 318 -11.78 -12.54 0.99
C ILE A 318 -11.65 -13.58 2.12
N GLU A 319 -12.77 -13.89 2.76
CA GLU A 319 -12.83 -14.85 3.87
C GLU A 319 -12.27 -16.22 3.45
N GLY A 320 -11.23 -16.66 4.16
CA GLY A 320 -10.52 -17.93 3.91
C GLY A 320 -9.39 -17.88 2.88
N LEU A 321 -9.28 -16.81 2.08
CA LEU A 321 -8.11 -16.60 1.20
C LEU A 321 -6.94 -16.02 2.01
N GLY A 322 -7.22 -14.94 2.77
CA GLY A 322 -6.23 -14.25 3.62
C GLY A 322 -5.22 -13.42 2.82
N SER A 323 -4.45 -12.56 3.50
CA SER A 323 -3.47 -11.66 2.86
C SER A 323 -2.25 -12.39 2.27
N ASP A 324 -1.96 -13.58 2.78
CA ASP A 324 -0.74 -14.34 2.44
C ASP A 324 -0.96 -15.29 1.26
N PHE A 325 -1.99 -15.02 0.45
CA PHE A 325 -2.27 -15.79 -0.74
C PHE A 325 -1.14 -15.65 -1.77
N ARG A 326 -1.08 -16.62 -2.69
CA ARG A 326 -0.20 -16.57 -3.85
C ARG A 326 -0.97 -16.87 -5.13
N PHE A 327 -0.40 -16.51 -6.28
CA PHE A 327 -0.87 -17.09 -7.53
C PHE A 327 -0.63 -18.60 -7.51
N ALA A 328 -1.60 -19.36 -8.01
CA ALA A 328 -1.45 -20.81 -8.14
C ALA A 328 -0.32 -21.13 -9.13
N THR A 329 0.44 -22.17 -8.82
CA THR A 329 1.47 -22.70 -9.70
C THR A 329 0.84 -23.38 -10.91
N GLU A 330 1.60 -23.49 -11.99
CA GLU A 330 1.14 -24.18 -13.20
C GLU A 330 0.73 -25.64 -12.92
N ALA A 331 1.45 -26.33 -12.03
CA ALA A 331 1.12 -27.70 -11.63
C ALA A 331 -0.26 -27.79 -10.97
N GLU A 332 -0.57 -26.90 -10.02
CA GLU A 332 -1.87 -26.83 -9.35
C GLU A 332 -2.99 -26.47 -10.35
N ILE A 333 -2.71 -25.55 -11.28
CA ILE A 333 -3.66 -25.17 -12.33
C ILE A 333 -3.98 -26.38 -13.23
N ILE A 334 -2.97 -27.09 -13.72
CA ILE A 334 -3.18 -28.28 -14.57
C ILE A 334 -3.91 -29.38 -13.79
N GLU A 335 -3.62 -29.55 -12.50
CA GLU A 335 -4.28 -30.54 -11.65
C GLU A 335 -5.78 -30.27 -11.46
N HIS A 336 -6.15 -29.00 -11.24
CA HIS A 336 -7.53 -28.61 -10.95
C HIS A 336 -8.38 -28.35 -12.20
N PHE A 337 -7.79 -27.76 -13.24
CA PHE A 337 -8.50 -27.34 -14.44
C PHE A 337 -8.26 -28.29 -15.61
N GLY A 338 -7.12 -29.00 -15.63
CA GLY A 338 -6.77 -29.88 -16.75
C GLY A 338 -6.21 -29.17 -17.97
N CYS A 339 -5.97 -27.86 -17.86
CA CYS A 339 -5.51 -26.99 -18.93
C CYS A 339 -4.46 -26.01 -18.39
N LYS A 340 -3.64 -25.47 -19.28
CA LYS A 340 -2.66 -24.42 -18.97
C LYS A 340 -3.35 -23.05 -18.82
N PRO A 341 -2.69 -22.05 -18.21
CA PRO A 341 -3.19 -20.68 -18.16
C PRO A 341 -3.54 -20.13 -19.55
N GLY A 342 -4.59 -19.31 -19.61
CA GLY A 342 -5.09 -18.67 -20.83
C GLY A 342 -6.41 -19.21 -21.37
N TYR A 343 -6.84 -20.39 -20.92
CA TYR A 343 -8.10 -21.03 -21.35
C TYR A 343 -8.93 -21.51 -20.15
N LEU A 344 -8.73 -20.89 -18.99
CA LEU A 344 -9.32 -21.33 -17.73
C LEU A 344 -10.71 -20.71 -17.53
N GLY A 345 -11.65 -21.49 -16.98
CA GLY A 345 -12.98 -21.02 -16.64
C GLY A 345 -13.66 -21.84 -15.55
N PRO A 346 -14.86 -21.42 -15.10
CA PRO A 346 -15.57 -22.05 -13.98
C PRO A 346 -16.29 -23.35 -14.35
N ILE A 347 -16.30 -23.76 -15.62
CA ILE A 347 -17.10 -24.89 -16.13
C ILE A 347 -16.20 -26.11 -16.37
N GLY A 348 -16.61 -27.29 -15.93
CA GLY A 348 -15.91 -28.55 -16.25
C GLY A 348 -14.59 -28.77 -15.49
N LEU A 349 -14.48 -28.25 -14.26
CA LEU A 349 -13.30 -28.43 -13.40
C LEU A 349 -13.01 -29.92 -13.10
N ARG A 350 -11.73 -30.30 -13.08
CA ARG A 350 -11.29 -31.67 -12.71
C ARG A 350 -11.31 -31.90 -11.21
N LYS A 351 -10.94 -30.88 -10.43
CA LYS A 351 -11.02 -30.90 -8.96
C LYS A 351 -11.75 -29.64 -8.46
N PRO A 352 -12.39 -29.71 -7.28
CA PRO A 352 -13.04 -28.55 -6.70
C PRO A 352 -12.07 -27.38 -6.51
N VAL A 353 -12.57 -26.17 -6.78
CA VAL A 353 -11.92 -24.89 -6.43
C VAL A 353 -12.95 -24.01 -5.74
N ARG A 354 -12.51 -23.05 -4.93
CA ARG A 354 -13.40 -22.01 -4.41
C ARG A 354 -13.56 -20.90 -5.45
N ILE A 355 -14.78 -20.67 -5.91
CA ILE A 355 -15.07 -19.67 -6.94
C ILE A 355 -15.55 -18.38 -6.28
N VAL A 356 -14.92 -17.26 -6.64
CA VAL A 356 -15.34 -15.92 -6.23
C VAL A 356 -15.51 -15.08 -7.49
N ALA A 357 -16.70 -14.52 -7.69
CA ALA A 357 -16.97 -13.64 -8.81
C ALA A 357 -17.03 -12.19 -8.34
N ASP A 358 -16.35 -11.29 -9.06
CA ASP A 358 -16.56 -9.86 -8.92
C ASP A 358 -18.05 -9.52 -9.11
N ARG A 359 -18.52 -8.48 -8.43
CA ARG A 359 -19.93 -8.07 -8.46
C ARG A 359 -20.40 -7.77 -9.89
N SER A 360 -19.52 -7.26 -10.75
CA SER A 360 -19.86 -7.03 -12.16
C SER A 360 -20.08 -8.35 -12.90
N VAL A 361 -19.22 -9.35 -12.67
CA VAL A 361 -19.33 -10.70 -13.27
C VAL A 361 -20.59 -11.42 -12.82
N ALA A 362 -20.95 -11.30 -11.54
CA ALA A 362 -22.16 -11.91 -11.00
C ALA A 362 -23.45 -11.46 -11.72
N ASN A 363 -23.44 -10.25 -12.29
CA ASN A 363 -24.55 -9.67 -13.04
C ASN A 363 -24.39 -9.78 -14.57
N MET A 364 -23.36 -10.47 -15.08
CA MET A 364 -23.22 -10.71 -16.52
C MET A 364 -24.19 -11.82 -16.99
N ALA A 365 -24.54 -11.75 -18.27
CA ALA A 365 -25.25 -12.80 -19.00
C ALA A 365 -24.53 -13.05 -20.33
N ASP A 366 -24.61 -14.29 -20.84
CA ASP A 366 -24.04 -14.71 -22.13
C ASP A 366 -22.55 -14.33 -22.31
N PHE A 367 -21.77 -14.45 -21.23
CA PHE A 367 -20.36 -14.06 -21.22
C PHE A 367 -19.43 -15.17 -21.73
N ILE A 368 -18.24 -14.78 -22.16
CA ILE A 368 -17.19 -15.68 -22.65
C ILE A 368 -16.17 -15.93 -21.54
N CYS A 369 -15.88 -17.18 -21.22
CA CYS A 369 -14.81 -17.60 -20.31
C CYS A 369 -13.98 -18.70 -20.95
N GLY A 370 -12.87 -19.14 -20.33
CA GLY A 370 -12.12 -20.27 -20.86
C GLY A 370 -12.85 -21.61 -20.72
N ALA A 371 -12.64 -22.53 -21.67
CA ALA A 371 -13.32 -23.82 -21.71
C ALA A 371 -12.63 -24.92 -20.87
N ASN A 372 -11.53 -24.59 -20.16
CA ASN A 372 -10.61 -25.55 -19.55
C ASN A 372 -10.03 -26.54 -20.57
N GLU A 373 -9.84 -26.09 -21.80
CA GLU A 373 -9.21 -26.83 -22.90
C GLU A 373 -8.40 -25.87 -23.76
N GLU A 374 -7.18 -26.27 -24.13
CA GLU A 374 -6.31 -25.43 -24.94
C GLU A 374 -6.99 -25.10 -26.26
N ASP A 375 -6.91 -23.84 -26.67
CA ASP A 375 -7.51 -23.31 -27.90
C ASP A 375 -9.04 -23.27 -27.92
N PHE A 376 -9.70 -23.29 -26.75
CA PHE A 376 -11.15 -23.10 -26.64
C PHE A 376 -11.55 -22.17 -25.50
N HIS A 377 -12.64 -21.44 -25.75
CA HIS A 377 -13.38 -20.65 -24.76
C HIS A 377 -14.84 -21.11 -24.71
#